data_AF-A0A7G2LVC7-F1
#
_entry.id   AF-A0A7G2LVC7-F1
#
_cell.length_a   1.000
_cell.length_b   1.000
_cell.length_c   1.000
_cell.angle_alpha   90.00
_cell.angle_beta   90.00
_cell.angle_gamma   90.00
#
_symmetry.space_group_name_H-M   'P 1'
#
loop_
_entity.id
_entity.type
_entity.pdbx_description
1 polymer ?
#
loop_
_entity_poly.entity_id
_entity_poly.type
_entity_poly.pdbx_seq_one_letter_code
_entity_poly.pdbx_strand_id
1 'polypeptide(L)'
;DFWRARVAFDYEWNSKDQTYDRDLYAFRSFFEAGVIDVGVIVTRELSNDFFKSLGNCLDKFGNETDKTVSAKFGASTTGTHKLISRIAAGRSGGCPVLVLGILPGNITPD
;
A
#
# COMPACT_ATOMS: atom_id res chain seq x y z
N ASP A 1 3.77 -6.65 -8.28
CA ASP A 1 2.66 -7.03 -9.18
C ASP A 1 2.91 -6.86 -10.68
N PHE A 2 3.54 -5.77 -11.11
CA PHE A 2 3.74 -5.43 -12.51
C PHE A 2 5.21 -5.14 -12.81
N TRP A 3 5.61 -5.26 -14.08
CA TRP A 3 6.96 -4.94 -14.51
C TRP A 3 6.97 -4.38 -15.93
N ARG A 4 7.76 -3.33 -16.17
CA ARG A 4 8.00 -2.77 -17.51
C ARG A 4 9.33 -2.02 -17.55
N ALA A 5 10.12 -2.24 -18.60
CA ALA A 5 11.35 -1.48 -18.86
C ALA A 5 12.25 -1.32 -17.63
N ARG A 6 12.46 -2.42 -16.88
CA ARG A 6 13.29 -2.48 -15.67
C ARG A 6 12.71 -1.75 -14.45
N VAL A 7 11.42 -1.43 -14.44
CA VAL A 7 10.70 -0.93 -13.27
C VAL A 7 9.77 -2.02 -12.77
N ALA A 8 9.93 -2.46 -11.52
CA ALA A 8 8.91 -3.26 -10.84
C ALA A 8 7.93 -2.33 -10.13
N PHE A 9 6.65 -2.65 -10.20
CA PHE A 9 5.59 -1.86 -9.60
C PHE A 9 4.67 -2.75 -8.77
N ASP A 10 4.27 -2.24 -7.62
CA ASP A 10 3.39 -2.93 -6.68
C ASP A 10 2.28 -1.98 -6.22
N TYR A 11 1.04 -2.45 -6.27
CA TYR A 11 -0.13 -1.69 -5.84
C TYR A 11 -0.69 -2.29 -4.56
N GLU A 12 -0.33 -1.70 -3.44
CA GLU A 12 -0.62 -2.26 -2.13
C GLU A 12 -1.69 -1.43 -1.41
N TRP A 13 -2.93 -1.88 -1.48
CA TRP A 13 -4.08 -1.16 -0.94
C TRP A 13 -4.51 -1.62 0.46
N ASN A 14 -4.17 -2.84 0.87
CA ASN A 14 -4.67 -3.39 2.14
C ASN A 14 -3.72 -4.44 2.74
N SER A 15 -2.46 -4.06 2.88
CA SER A 15 -1.41 -4.95 3.34
C SER A 15 -1.49 -5.19 4.85
N LYS A 16 -1.48 -6.47 5.19
CA LYS A 16 -1.06 -6.93 6.52
C LYS A 16 0.47 -6.77 6.61
N ASP A 17 0.99 -6.60 7.83
CA ASP A 17 2.42 -6.32 8.10
C ASP A 17 3.45 -7.25 7.40
N GLN A 18 3.07 -8.46 6.98
CA GLN A 18 3.94 -9.39 6.23
C GLN A 18 4.15 -9.02 4.76
N THR A 19 3.26 -8.25 4.16
CA THR A 19 3.24 -8.02 2.71
C THR A 19 4.44 -7.15 2.30
N TYR A 20 4.64 -6.01 2.95
CA TYR A 20 5.76 -5.10 2.65
C TYR A 20 7.14 -5.74 2.73
N ASP A 21 7.38 -6.60 3.71
CA ASP A 21 8.68 -7.28 3.81
C ASP A 21 8.91 -8.18 2.60
N ARG A 22 7.88 -8.93 2.16
CA ARG A 22 7.95 -9.78 0.98
C ARG A 22 8.19 -8.96 -0.29
N ASP A 23 7.49 -7.85 -0.45
CA ASP A 23 7.58 -7.04 -1.67
C ASP A 23 8.96 -6.35 -1.75
N LEU A 24 9.48 -5.85 -0.62
CA LEU A 24 10.84 -5.30 -0.53
C LEU A 24 11.92 -6.35 -0.77
N TYR A 25 11.75 -7.59 -0.29
CA TYR A 25 12.68 -8.68 -0.59
C TYR A 25 12.64 -9.07 -2.06
N ALA A 26 11.47 -9.09 -2.69
CA ALA A 26 11.36 -9.35 -4.13
C ALA A 26 12.09 -8.27 -4.93
N PHE A 27 11.89 -6.99 -4.61
CA PHE A 27 12.61 -5.88 -5.25
C PHE A 27 14.12 -6.00 -5.08
N ARG A 28 14.59 -6.32 -3.88
CA ARG A 28 16.00 -6.59 -3.62
C ARG A 28 16.54 -7.65 -4.56
N SER A 29 15.88 -8.83 -4.62
CA SER A 29 16.34 -9.95 -5.44
C SER A 29 16.35 -9.61 -6.93
N PHE A 30 15.32 -8.91 -7.43
CA PHE A 30 15.28 -8.52 -8.85
C PHE A 30 16.32 -7.44 -9.20
N PHE A 31 16.61 -6.53 -8.28
CA PHE A 31 17.65 -5.54 -8.45
C PHE A 31 19.05 -6.17 -8.45
N GLU A 32 19.33 -7.05 -7.48
CA GLU A 32 20.59 -7.79 -7.41
C GLU A 32 20.81 -8.69 -8.64
N ALA A 33 19.73 -9.24 -9.20
CA ALA A 33 19.76 -10.00 -10.46
C ALA A 33 19.87 -9.11 -11.72
N GLY A 34 19.84 -7.78 -11.58
CA GLY A 34 19.88 -6.84 -12.70
C GLY A 34 18.63 -6.83 -13.57
N VAL A 35 17.49 -7.32 -13.07
CA VAL A 35 16.19 -7.37 -13.79
C VAL A 35 15.45 -6.03 -13.71
N ILE A 36 15.63 -5.31 -12.59
CA ILE A 36 15.06 -3.97 -12.37
C ILE A 36 16.13 -2.99 -11.89
N ASP A 37 15.89 -1.71 -12.13
CA ASP A 37 16.70 -0.61 -11.60
C ASP A 37 16.01 0.08 -10.41
N VAL A 38 14.69 -0.05 -10.30
CA VAL A 38 13.88 0.56 -9.24
C VAL A 38 12.60 -0.23 -8.98
N GLY A 39 12.23 -0.32 -7.71
CA GLY A 39 10.91 -0.77 -7.27
C GLY A 39 10.00 0.42 -6.96
N VAL A 40 8.72 0.33 -7.34
CA VAL A 40 7.70 1.35 -7.05
C VAL A 40 6.59 0.71 -6.24
N ILE A 41 6.22 1.30 -5.10
CA ILE A 41 5.06 0.88 -4.32
C ILE A 41 4.07 2.03 -4.26
N VAL A 42 2.85 1.79 -4.73
CA VAL A 42 1.70 2.65 -4.45
C VAL A 42 0.97 2.08 -3.25
N THR A 43 0.73 2.92 -2.26
CA THR A 43 -0.01 2.57 -1.04
C THR A 43 -0.82 3.77 -0.57
N ARG A 44 -1.34 3.70 0.65
CA ARG A 44 -2.18 4.72 1.26
C ARG A 44 -1.65 5.16 2.62
N GLU A 45 -1.88 6.42 2.95
CA GLU A 45 -1.72 6.97 4.29
C GLU A 45 -3.08 7.56 4.71
N LEU A 46 -4.00 6.68 5.06
CA LEU A 46 -5.37 7.02 5.44
C LEU A 46 -5.61 6.66 6.90
N SER A 47 -6.10 7.62 7.67
CA SER A 47 -6.36 7.44 9.10
C SER A 47 -7.63 6.62 9.35
N ASN A 48 -7.75 6.04 10.55
CA ASN A 48 -8.99 5.38 10.95
C ASN A 48 -10.18 6.37 10.96
N ASP A 49 -9.94 7.64 11.25
CA ASP A 49 -10.98 8.67 11.22
C ASP A 49 -11.47 8.95 9.80
N PHE A 50 -10.58 8.89 8.80
CA PHE A 50 -10.98 8.92 7.39
C PHE A 50 -11.91 7.73 7.06
N PHE A 51 -11.59 6.51 7.51
CA PHE A 51 -12.48 5.37 7.25
C PHE A 51 -13.81 5.44 8.00
N LYS A 52 -13.85 6.10 9.16
CA LYS A 52 -15.12 6.38 9.86
C LYS A 52 -15.96 7.39 9.09
N SER A 53 -15.36 8.42 8.49
CA SER A 53 -16.11 9.43 7.74
C SER A 53 -16.78 8.88 6.48
N LEU A 54 -16.37 7.70 6.00
CA LEU A 54 -16.99 7.01 4.87
C LEU A 54 -18.28 6.26 5.23
N GLY A 55 -18.65 6.15 6.51
CA GLY A 55 -19.92 5.55 6.93
C GLY A 55 -20.03 4.03 6.70
N ASN A 56 -21.17 3.61 6.14
CA ASN A 56 -21.52 2.21 5.94
C ASN A 56 -20.98 1.66 4.62
N CYS A 57 -20.64 0.37 4.60
CA CYS A 57 -20.29 -0.32 3.37
C CYS A 57 -21.52 -0.43 2.47
N LEU A 58 -21.29 -0.39 1.16
CA LEU A 58 -22.32 -0.65 0.16
C LEU A 58 -22.37 -2.12 -0.23
N ASP A 59 -23.56 -2.64 -0.51
CA ASP A 59 -23.74 -3.93 -1.15
C ASP A 59 -23.46 -3.84 -2.67
N LYS A 60 -23.59 -4.98 -3.38
CA LYS A 60 -23.37 -5.04 -4.83
C LYS A 60 -24.37 -4.23 -5.66
N PHE A 61 -25.44 -3.74 -5.04
CA PHE A 61 -26.49 -2.94 -5.66
C PHE A 61 -26.40 -1.45 -5.25
N GLY A 62 -25.43 -1.09 -4.41
CA GLY A 62 -25.24 0.28 -3.93
C GLY A 62 -26.05 0.64 -2.69
N ASN A 63 -26.72 -0.30 -2.04
CA ASN A 63 -27.45 -0.03 -0.80
C ASN A 63 -26.50 -0.10 0.42
N GLU A 64 -26.72 0.76 1.41
CA GLU A 64 -25.99 0.68 2.67
C GLU A 64 -26.24 -0.66 3.38
N THR A 65 -25.19 -1.17 4.02
CA THR A 65 -25.21 -2.36 4.87
C THR A 65 -24.97 -2.00 6.33
N ASP A 66 -25.27 -2.90 7.25
CA ASP A 66 -25.05 -2.69 8.70
C ASP A 66 -23.55 -2.67 9.10
N LYS A 67 -22.63 -2.85 8.15
CA LYS A 67 -21.18 -2.91 8.40
C LYS A 67 -20.52 -1.59 8.05
N THR A 68 -19.82 -0.98 8.98
CA THR A 68 -19.06 0.25 8.70
C THR A 68 -17.81 -0.03 7.87
N VAL A 69 -17.42 0.95 7.05
CA VAL A 69 -16.17 0.93 6.28
C VAL A 69 -14.97 0.82 7.24
N SER A 70 -14.98 1.58 8.34
CA SER A 70 -13.94 1.51 9.38
C SER A 70 -13.74 0.13 9.99
N ALA A 71 -14.78 -0.69 10.14
CA ALA A 71 -14.64 -2.05 10.65
C ALA A 71 -13.92 -2.98 9.67
N LYS A 72 -14.13 -2.79 8.35
CA LYS A 72 -13.42 -3.52 7.29
C LYS A 72 -11.94 -3.13 7.20
N PHE A 73 -11.67 -1.87 7.47
CA PHE A 73 -10.36 -1.24 7.42
C PHE A 73 -9.82 -0.97 8.85
N GLY A 74 -10.04 -1.89 9.80
CA GLY A 74 -9.68 -1.73 11.22
C GLY A 74 -8.17 -1.53 11.50
N ALA A 75 -7.80 -1.34 12.77
CA ALA A 75 -6.50 -0.88 13.29
C ALA A 75 -5.19 -1.49 12.70
N SER A 76 -5.26 -2.62 11.99
CA SER A 76 -4.15 -3.15 11.19
C SER A 76 -3.84 -2.34 9.93
N THR A 77 -4.66 -1.34 9.58
CA THR A 77 -4.58 -0.68 8.29
C THR A 77 -3.26 -0.01 8.04
N THR A 78 -2.72 -0.44 6.92
CA THR A 78 -1.49 -0.05 6.29
C THR A 78 -1.41 1.46 6.17
N GLY A 79 -0.32 2.02 6.71
CA GLY A 79 0.13 3.36 6.38
C GLY A 79 1.51 3.26 5.75
N THR A 80 1.84 4.25 4.92
CA THR A 80 3.18 4.51 4.41
C THR A 80 4.22 4.50 5.55
N HIS A 81 3.86 4.95 6.76
CA HIS A 81 4.76 4.89 7.93
C HIS A 81 5.30 3.48 8.26
N LYS A 82 4.50 2.42 8.06
CA LYS A 82 4.94 1.02 8.26
C LYS A 82 5.92 0.56 7.18
N LEU A 83 5.76 1.07 5.95
CA LEU A 83 6.66 0.77 4.85
C LEU A 83 7.99 1.51 5.02
N ILE A 84 7.94 2.80 5.38
CA ILE A 84 9.12 3.63 5.59
C ILE A 84 10.04 3.03 6.66
N SER A 85 9.49 2.54 7.79
CA SER A 85 10.32 1.92 8.84
C SER A 85 11.04 0.65 8.36
N ARG A 86 10.44 -0.12 7.45
CA ARG A 86 11.04 -1.32 6.84
C ARG A 86 12.13 -0.96 5.83
N ILE A 87 11.90 0.06 5.00
CA ILE A 87 12.93 0.60 4.09
C ILE A 87 14.11 1.13 4.90
N ALA A 88 13.85 1.89 5.97
CA ALA A 88 14.89 2.40 6.88
C ALA A 88 15.66 1.27 7.57
N ALA A 89 15.01 0.14 7.84
CA ALA A 89 15.66 -1.07 8.35
C ALA A 89 16.46 -1.86 7.28
N GLY A 90 16.57 -1.34 6.05
CA GLY A 90 17.37 -1.94 4.98
C GLY A 90 16.70 -3.13 4.29
N ARG A 91 15.38 -3.31 4.41
CA ARG A 91 14.67 -4.47 3.85
C ARG A 91 14.74 -4.57 2.32
N SER A 92 14.87 -3.45 1.60
CA SER A 92 15.09 -3.42 0.15
C SER A 92 16.55 -3.71 -0.28
N GLY A 93 17.47 -3.86 0.67
CA GLY A 93 18.90 -3.98 0.38
C GLY A 93 19.41 -2.80 -0.44
N GLY A 94 20.07 -3.08 -1.56
CA GLY A 94 20.57 -2.05 -2.48
C GLY A 94 19.55 -1.51 -3.47
N CYS A 95 18.33 -2.06 -3.52
CA CYS A 95 17.33 -1.64 -4.50
C CYS A 95 16.77 -0.25 -4.15
N PRO A 96 16.83 0.73 -5.08
CA PRO A 96 16.10 1.98 -4.96
C PRO A 96 14.59 1.72 -4.94
N VAL A 97 13.88 2.34 -3.99
CA VAL A 97 12.42 2.20 -3.87
C VAL A 97 11.75 3.58 -3.88
N LEU A 98 10.83 3.78 -4.81
CA LEU A 98 9.92 4.93 -4.84
C LEU A 98 8.60 4.53 -4.17
N VAL A 99 8.17 5.30 -3.17
CA VAL A 99 6.90 5.07 -2.47
C VAL A 99 5.93 6.21 -2.77
N LEU A 100 4.74 5.86 -3.20
CA LEU A 100 3.63 6.78 -3.46
C LEU A 100 2.51 6.51 -2.44
N GLY A 101 2.39 7.37 -1.44
CA GLY A 101 1.33 7.28 -0.42
C GLY A 101 0.14 8.17 -0.77
N ILE A 102 -1.03 7.58 -1.00
CA ILE A 102 -2.27 8.33 -1.25
C ILE A 102 -2.79 8.91 0.07
N LEU A 103 -2.97 10.23 0.11
CA LEU A 103 -3.47 10.99 1.26
C LEU A 103 -4.97 11.25 1.13
N PRO A 104 -5.68 11.57 2.24
CA PRO A 104 -7.10 11.93 2.19
C PRO A 104 -7.42 13.05 1.19
N GLY A 105 -6.55 14.07 1.11
CA GLY A 105 -6.72 15.19 0.18
C GLY A 105 -6.52 14.86 -1.31
N ASN A 106 -6.08 13.63 -1.63
CA ASN A 106 -5.99 13.15 -3.00
C ASN A 106 -7.27 12.44 -3.47
N ILE A 107 -8.24 12.24 -2.58
CA ILE A 107 -9.49 11.55 -2.88
C ILE A 107 -10.56 12.60 -3.16
N THR A 108 -11.06 12.60 -4.39
CA THR A 108 -12.18 13.47 -4.77
C THR A 108 -13.48 12.94 -4.18
N PRO A 109 -14.39 13.82 -3.73
CA PRO A 109 -15.76 13.42 -3.49
C PRO A 109 -16.40 12.92 -4.79
N ASP A 110 -17.34 11.99 -4.67
CA ASP A 110 -18.19 11.52 -5.76
C ASP A 110 -19.14 12.64 -6.26
#